data_AF-A0A847UC65-F1
#
_entry.id   AF-A0A847UC65-F1
#
_cell.length_a   1.000
_cell.length_b   1.000
_cell.length_c   1.000
_cell.angle_alpha   90.00
_cell.angle_beta   90.00
_cell.angle_gamma   90.00
#
_symmetry.space_group_name_H-M   'P 1'
#
loop_
_entity.id
_entity.type
_entity.pdbx_description
1 polymer ?
#
loop_
_entity_poly.entity_id
_entity_poly.type
_entity_poly.pdbx_seq_one_letter_code
_entity_poly.pdbx_strand_id
1 'polypeptide(L)'
;MNEQSKRTAVALVSALGLGAGGLILGIVLANVAGIGLILAGFDLDPTSVEFLILSLIFVQGVGCFGVSMAYVNARPSLGPKIRERLGFEPGSTPFDIGYGVPDLRDLGVIFGGYCTAFAGVIVGLLVISQLQVETGQNQLGEVAMANPGIVLYLIPVMLFVVGPSEELLFRGVVQGRLREVLSPVSAILIASIAFAGMHGVALVGGSTVGNALVLVVLLWPALVFGTSYEYTDNIVVPAVIHGIYNSTIVLFLYIGIVYGDEMAAAPQTLLAALPV
;
A
#
# COMPACT_ATOMS: atom_id res chain seq x y z
N MET A 1 -27.11 20.32 -8.42
CA MET A 1 -25.82 19.88 -9.01
C MET A 1 -26.01 19.63 -10.50
N ASN A 2 -25.13 20.17 -11.33
CA ASN A 2 -25.07 19.80 -12.75
C ASN A 2 -24.56 18.34 -12.90
N GLU A 3 -24.66 17.78 -14.10
CA GLU A 3 -24.30 16.38 -14.34
C GLU A 3 -22.81 16.11 -14.03
N GLN A 4 -21.93 17.04 -14.38
CA GLN A 4 -20.49 16.92 -14.10
C GLN A 4 -20.21 16.80 -12.60
N SER A 5 -20.81 17.66 -11.76
CA SER A 5 -20.66 17.59 -10.30
C SER A 5 -21.17 16.27 -9.74
N LYS A 6 -22.26 15.73 -10.28
CA LYS A 6 -22.77 14.41 -9.88
C LYS A 6 -21.80 13.28 -10.26
N ARG A 7 -21.25 13.32 -11.47
CA ARG A 7 -20.24 12.34 -11.93
C ARG A 7 -18.98 12.39 -11.05
N THR A 8 -18.51 13.59 -10.72
CA THR A 8 -17.37 13.78 -9.80
C THR A 8 -17.67 13.24 -8.40
N ALA A 9 -18.84 13.53 -7.83
CA ALA A 9 -19.22 13.01 -6.52
C ALA A 9 -19.29 11.48 -6.51
N VAL A 10 -19.89 10.86 -7.54
CA VAL A 10 -19.95 9.40 -7.67
C VAL A 10 -18.55 8.81 -7.80
N ALA A 11 -17.67 9.41 -8.60
CA ALA A 11 -16.29 8.94 -8.75
C ALA A 11 -15.53 8.99 -7.43
N LEU A 12 -15.60 10.11 -6.70
CA LEU A 12 -14.96 10.26 -5.39
C LEU A 12 -15.48 9.25 -4.37
N VAL A 13 -16.80 9.14 -4.23
CA VAL A 13 -17.43 8.22 -3.27
C VAL A 13 -17.11 6.76 -3.63
N SER A 14 -17.18 6.40 -4.91
CA SER A 14 -16.84 5.03 -5.33
C SER A 14 -15.36 4.73 -5.17
N ALA A 15 -14.46 5.62 -5.58
CA ALA A 15 -13.02 5.42 -5.46
C ALA A 15 -12.59 5.28 -3.99
N LEU A 16 -12.96 6.25 -3.14
CA LEU A 16 -12.59 6.22 -1.72
C LEU A 16 -13.33 5.11 -0.97
N GLY A 17 -14.58 4.84 -1.33
CA GLY A 17 -15.37 3.75 -0.76
C GLY A 17 -14.82 2.37 -1.11
N LEU A 18 -14.29 2.16 -2.31
CA LEU A 18 -13.63 0.91 -2.70
C LEU A 18 -12.28 0.75 -1.97
N GLY A 19 -11.47 1.80 -1.91
CA GLY A 19 -10.18 1.79 -1.22
C GLY A 19 -10.34 1.49 0.28
N ALA A 20 -11.13 2.30 0.98
CA ALA A 20 -11.36 2.11 2.42
C ALA A 20 -12.20 0.85 2.70
N GLY A 21 -13.26 0.63 1.92
CA GLY A 21 -14.18 -0.50 2.11
C GLY A 21 -13.52 -1.84 1.86
N GLY A 22 -12.60 -1.96 0.90
CA GLY A 22 -11.85 -3.19 0.67
C GLY A 22 -10.95 -3.55 1.84
N LEU A 23 -10.20 -2.58 2.36
CA LEU A 23 -9.36 -2.79 3.54
C LEU A 23 -10.19 -3.12 4.80
N ILE A 24 -11.28 -2.37 5.04
CA ILE A 24 -12.18 -2.64 6.16
C ILE A 24 -12.77 -4.05 6.05
N LEU A 25 -13.21 -4.47 4.86
CA LEU A 25 -13.70 -5.81 4.62
C LEU A 25 -12.64 -6.87 4.95
N GLY A 26 -11.41 -6.69 4.46
CA GLY A 26 -10.29 -7.58 4.76
C GLY A 26 -10.00 -7.68 6.25
N ILE A 27 -9.91 -6.55 6.95
CA ILE A 27 -9.68 -6.50 8.40
C ILE A 27 -10.81 -7.20 9.16
N VAL A 28 -12.06 -6.93 8.82
CA VAL A 28 -13.22 -7.57 9.47
C VAL A 28 -13.19 -9.08 9.27
N LEU A 29 -12.94 -9.54 8.04
CA LEU A 29 -12.86 -10.97 7.75
C LEU A 29 -11.68 -11.66 8.45
N ALA A 30 -10.52 -11.01 8.54
CA ALA A 30 -9.37 -11.51 9.30
C ALA A 30 -9.72 -11.70 10.79
N ASN A 31 -10.39 -10.71 11.40
CA ASN A 31 -10.80 -10.79 12.80
C ASN A 31 -11.90 -11.84 13.03
N VAL A 32 -12.88 -11.94 12.13
CA VAL A 32 -13.92 -12.98 12.21
C VAL A 32 -13.31 -14.38 12.10
N ALA A 33 -12.37 -14.59 11.17
CA ALA A 33 -11.65 -15.85 11.03
C ALA A 33 -10.80 -16.16 12.27
N GLY A 34 -10.08 -15.16 12.80
CA GLY A 34 -9.29 -15.30 14.02
C GLY A 34 -10.15 -15.70 15.23
N ILE A 35 -11.28 -15.03 15.44
CA ILE A 35 -12.25 -15.38 16.50
C ILE A 35 -12.76 -16.81 16.30
N GLY A 36 -13.09 -17.21 15.06
CA GLY A 36 -13.53 -18.56 14.75
C GLY A 36 -12.50 -19.63 15.13
N LEU A 37 -11.21 -19.39 14.87
CA LEU A 37 -10.12 -20.28 15.26
C LEU A 37 -9.96 -20.35 16.79
N ILE A 38 -10.03 -19.22 17.48
CA ILE A 38 -9.97 -19.19 18.95
C ILE A 38 -11.13 -20.00 19.55
N LEU A 39 -12.35 -19.82 19.03
CA LEU A 39 -13.53 -20.59 19.46
C LEU A 39 -13.42 -22.09 19.14
N ALA A 40 -12.65 -22.46 18.13
CA ALA A 40 -12.34 -23.85 17.80
C ALA A 40 -11.20 -24.45 18.65
N GLY A 41 -10.64 -23.69 19.60
CA GLY A 41 -9.62 -24.14 20.55
C GLY A 41 -8.18 -23.91 20.11
N PHE A 42 -7.94 -23.15 19.05
CA PHE A 42 -6.59 -22.73 18.66
C PHE A 42 -6.14 -21.52 19.50
N ASP A 43 -4.87 -21.50 19.89
CA ASP A 43 -4.26 -20.33 20.53
C ASP A 43 -3.77 -19.37 19.45
N LEU A 44 -4.32 -18.16 19.40
CA LEU A 44 -4.04 -17.19 18.34
C LEU A 44 -3.83 -15.80 18.95
N ASP A 45 -2.58 -15.38 19.03
CA ASP A 45 -2.20 -14.04 19.47
C ASP A 45 -2.18 -13.06 18.28
N PRO A 46 -2.63 -11.81 18.42
CA PRO A 46 -2.50 -10.79 17.38
C PRO A 46 -1.06 -10.55 16.88
N THR A 47 -0.04 -10.89 17.67
CA THR A 47 1.39 -10.80 17.33
C THR A 47 1.97 -12.10 16.76
N SER A 48 1.14 -13.15 16.62
CA SER A 48 1.56 -14.44 16.08
C SER A 48 1.76 -14.42 14.55
N VAL A 49 2.57 -15.35 14.04
CA VAL A 49 2.77 -15.53 12.60
C VAL A 49 1.49 -16.01 11.92
N GLU A 50 0.71 -16.84 12.61
CA GLU A 50 -0.59 -17.35 12.17
C GLU A 50 -1.58 -16.20 11.92
N PHE A 51 -1.66 -15.24 12.85
CA PHE A 51 -2.50 -14.06 12.67
C PHE A 51 -1.99 -13.17 11.51
N LEU A 52 -0.68 -13.02 11.35
CA LEU A 52 -0.10 -12.32 10.21
C LEU A 52 -0.49 -12.98 8.88
N ILE A 53 -0.47 -14.30 8.78
CA ILE A 53 -0.89 -15.04 7.58
C ILE A 53 -2.37 -14.79 7.29
N LEU A 54 -3.24 -14.87 8.30
CA LEU A 54 -4.67 -14.57 8.15
C LEU A 54 -4.87 -13.13 7.66
N SER A 55 -4.16 -12.18 8.25
CA SER A 55 -4.20 -10.77 7.85
C SER A 55 -3.78 -10.59 6.39
N LEU A 56 -2.68 -11.22 5.96
CA LEU A 56 -2.24 -11.16 4.55
C LEU A 56 -3.30 -11.74 3.60
N ILE A 57 -3.89 -12.89 3.93
CA ILE A 57 -4.92 -13.52 3.09
C ILE A 57 -6.14 -12.60 2.94
N PHE A 58 -6.66 -12.08 4.04
CA PHE A 58 -7.91 -11.32 4.00
C PHE A 58 -7.72 -9.86 3.60
N VAL A 59 -6.68 -9.17 4.09
CA VAL A 59 -6.44 -7.77 3.74
C VAL A 59 -5.91 -7.66 2.31
N GLN A 60 -4.86 -8.42 1.95
CA GLN A 60 -4.25 -8.31 0.62
C GLN A 60 -5.01 -9.14 -0.42
N GLY A 61 -5.31 -10.39 -0.09
CA GLY A 61 -6.01 -11.29 -1.01
C GLY A 61 -7.46 -10.89 -1.25
N VAL A 62 -8.25 -10.71 -0.20
CA VAL A 62 -9.68 -10.35 -0.34
C VAL A 62 -9.88 -8.84 -0.47
N GLY A 63 -9.32 -8.06 0.45
CA GLY A 63 -9.58 -6.64 0.57
C GLY A 63 -8.98 -5.80 -0.56
N CYS A 64 -7.74 -6.06 -0.94
CA CYS A 64 -7.07 -5.35 -2.03
C CYS A 64 -7.35 -6.02 -3.38
N PHE A 65 -6.87 -7.24 -3.59
CA PHE A 65 -6.98 -7.92 -4.88
C PHE A 65 -8.44 -8.30 -5.21
N GLY A 66 -9.12 -8.99 -4.29
CA GLY A 66 -10.48 -9.49 -4.49
C GLY A 66 -11.49 -8.38 -4.78
N VAL A 67 -11.50 -7.30 -4.00
CA VAL A 67 -12.38 -6.14 -4.24
C VAL A 67 -12.05 -5.46 -5.57
N SER A 68 -10.77 -5.34 -5.92
CA SER A 68 -10.38 -4.74 -7.20
C SER A 68 -10.91 -5.55 -8.38
N MET A 69 -10.72 -6.87 -8.36
CA MET A 69 -11.22 -7.76 -9.38
C MET A 69 -12.76 -7.78 -9.42
N ALA A 70 -13.41 -7.80 -8.26
CA ALA A 70 -14.87 -7.73 -8.18
C ALA A 70 -15.40 -6.42 -8.78
N TYR A 71 -14.73 -5.30 -8.53
CA TYR A 71 -15.10 -4.00 -9.09
C TYR A 71 -14.98 -4.00 -10.61
N VAL A 72 -13.82 -4.38 -11.17
CA VAL A 72 -13.58 -4.40 -12.62
C VAL A 72 -14.59 -5.30 -13.33
N ASN A 73 -14.87 -6.50 -12.77
CA ASN A 73 -15.80 -7.45 -13.38
C ASN A 73 -17.28 -7.05 -13.23
N ALA A 74 -17.65 -6.40 -12.12
CA ALA A 74 -19.04 -6.00 -11.89
C ALA A 74 -19.41 -4.69 -12.60
N ARG A 75 -18.43 -3.81 -12.88
CA ARG A 75 -18.66 -2.47 -13.42
C ARG A 75 -19.39 -2.45 -14.77
N PRO A 76 -19.10 -3.32 -15.76
CA PRO A 76 -19.87 -3.37 -17.01
C PRO A 76 -21.37 -3.65 -16.79
N SER A 77 -21.71 -4.42 -15.75
CA SER A 77 -23.09 -4.80 -15.44
C SER A 77 -23.80 -3.82 -14.50
N LEU A 78 -23.09 -3.27 -13.51
CA LEU A 78 -23.65 -2.38 -12.48
C LEU A 78 -23.59 -0.90 -12.90
N GLY A 79 -22.57 -0.50 -13.67
CA GLY A 79 -22.37 0.88 -14.13
C GLY A 79 -23.60 1.45 -14.83
N PRO A 80 -24.15 0.80 -15.86
CA PRO A 80 -25.35 1.27 -16.55
C PRO A 80 -26.57 1.42 -15.62
N LYS A 81 -26.78 0.45 -14.71
CA LYS A 81 -27.90 0.48 -13.75
C LYS A 81 -27.78 1.63 -12.74
N ILE A 82 -26.57 1.88 -12.24
CA ILE A 82 -26.31 3.01 -11.33
C ILE A 82 -26.50 4.33 -12.08
N ARG A 83 -26.05 4.42 -13.34
CA ARG A 83 -26.22 5.61 -14.16
C ARG A 83 -27.68 5.94 -14.42
N GLU A 84 -28.46 4.94 -14.81
CA GLU A 84 -29.91 5.06 -15.02
C GLU A 84 -30.60 5.57 -13.74
N ARG A 85 -30.31 4.95 -12.59
CA ARG A 85 -30.88 5.38 -11.29
C ARG A 85 -30.50 6.81 -10.90
N LEU A 86 -29.34 7.29 -11.32
CA LEU A 86 -28.87 8.66 -11.03
C LEU A 86 -29.28 9.67 -12.10
N GLY A 87 -29.97 9.23 -13.16
CA GLY A 87 -30.43 10.07 -14.26
C GLY A 87 -29.31 10.57 -15.17
N PHE A 88 -28.24 9.80 -15.34
CA PHE A 88 -27.18 10.09 -16.30
C PHE A 88 -27.56 9.62 -17.70
N GLU A 89 -27.05 10.30 -18.72
CA GLU A 89 -27.27 9.86 -20.11
C GLU A 89 -26.73 8.43 -20.33
N PRO A 90 -27.45 7.58 -21.08
CA PRO A 90 -26.97 6.25 -21.46
C PRO A 90 -25.64 6.34 -22.21
N GLY A 91 -24.68 5.51 -21.84
CA GLY A 91 -23.37 5.47 -22.47
C GLY A 91 -22.57 4.26 -21.96
N SER A 92 -21.49 3.92 -22.68
CA SER A 92 -20.58 2.86 -22.24
C SER A 92 -19.83 3.31 -20.99
N THR A 93 -19.51 2.35 -20.11
CA THR A 93 -18.66 2.56 -18.93
C THR A 93 -17.40 1.72 -19.05
N PRO A 94 -16.56 1.95 -20.08
CA PRO A 94 -15.28 1.26 -20.15
C PRO A 94 -14.47 1.63 -18.90
N PHE A 95 -13.84 0.62 -18.33
CA PHE A 95 -12.82 0.73 -17.29
C PHE A 95 -11.82 -0.35 -17.56
N ASP A 96 -10.59 0.07 -17.68
CA ASP A 96 -9.45 -0.79 -17.79
C ASP A 96 -8.41 -0.35 -16.77
N ILE A 97 -7.56 -1.31 -16.45
CA ILE A 97 -6.35 -1.10 -15.70
C ILE A 97 -5.27 -1.50 -16.67
N GLY A 98 -4.40 -0.58 -17.05
CA GLY A 98 -3.32 -0.85 -17.99
C GLY A 98 -2.39 -1.92 -17.43
N TYR A 99 -2.08 -2.93 -18.23
CA TYR A 99 -1.15 -4.00 -17.86
C TYR A 99 -0.36 -4.47 -19.09
N GLY A 100 0.90 -4.82 -18.88
CA GLY A 100 1.77 -5.32 -19.93
C GLY A 100 3.10 -5.81 -19.39
N VAL A 101 3.86 -6.51 -20.24
CA VAL A 101 5.25 -6.85 -19.92
C VAL A 101 6.09 -5.58 -20.00
N PRO A 102 6.82 -5.19 -18.92
CA PRO A 102 7.64 -3.99 -18.93
C PRO A 102 8.65 -3.95 -20.07
N ASP A 103 8.68 -2.85 -20.82
CA ASP A 103 9.72 -2.56 -21.82
C ASP A 103 10.94 -1.84 -21.20
N LEU A 104 11.92 -1.42 -22.01
CA LEU A 104 13.11 -0.73 -21.52
C LEU A 104 12.81 0.61 -20.84
N ARG A 105 11.76 1.32 -21.28
CA ARG A 105 11.33 2.57 -20.66
C ARG A 105 10.74 2.27 -19.29
N ASP A 106 9.87 1.27 -19.21
CA ASP A 106 9.27 0.82 -17.95
C ASP A 106 10.35 0.37 -16.96
N LEU A 107 11.38 -0.36 -17.40
CA LEU A 107 12.52 -0.72 -16.55
C LEU A 107 13.27 0.51 -16.01
N GLY A 108 13.47 1.53 -16.85
CA GLY A 108 14.04 2.82 -16.42
C GLY A 108 13.17 3.53 -15.37
N VAL A 109 11.84 3.48 -15.54
CA VAL A 109 10.88 4.02 -14.57
C VAL A 109 10.87 3.22 -13.28
N ILE A 110 10.96 1.88 -13.34
CA ILE A 110 11.06 1.02 -12.16
C ILE A 110 12.30 1.39 -11.35
N PHE A 111 13.46 1.49 -11.99
CA PHE A 111 14.70 1.84 -11.30
C PHE A 111 14.64 3.26 -10.71
N GLY A 112 14.28 4.26 -11.52
CA GLY A 112 14.20 5.65 -11.07
C GLY A 112 13.13 5.88 -10.00
N GLY A 113 11.99 5.20 -10.12
CA GLY A 113 10.91 5.22 -9.14
C GLY A 113 11.33 4.59 -7.82
N TYR A 114 11.98 3.42 -7.85
CA TYR A 114 12.53 2.80 -6.64
C TYR A 114 13.52 3.72 -5.93
N CYS A 115 14.52 4.25 -6.65
CA CYS A 115 15.51 5.15 -6.05
C CYS A 115 14.86 6.41 -5.46
N THR A 116 13.85 6.97 -6.15
CA THR A 116 13.13 8.17 -5.70
C THR A 116 12.29 7.89 -4.45
N ALA A 117 11.53 6.79 -4.45
CA ALA A 117 10.74 6.37 -3.29
C ALA A 117 11.64 6.08 -2.08
N PHE A 118 12.75 5.37 -2.30
CA PHE A 118 13.69 5.00 -1.25
C PHE A 118 14.45 6.21 -0.70
N ALA A 119 14.87 7.15 -1.54
CA ALA A 119 15.49 8.39 -1.07
C ALA A 119 14.54 9.18 -0.15
N GLY A 120 13.24 9.23 -0.48
CA GLY A 120 12.26 9.93 0.35
C GLY A 120 12.04 9.29 1.72
N VAL A 121 12.03 7.96 1.82
CA VAL A 121 11.93 7.31 3.14
C VAL A 121 13.16 7.57 3.99
N ILE A 122 14.36 7.57 3.40
CA ILE A 122 15.60 7.93 4.12
C ILE A 122 15.54 9.36 4.64
N VAL A 123 15.14 10.32 3.80
CA VAL A 123 14.96 11.72 4.23
C VAL A 123 13.90 11.82 5.33
N GLY A 124 12.78 11.12 5.19
CA GLY A 124 11.73 11.07 6.19
C GLY A 124 12.19 10.54 7.55
N LEU A 125 12.94 9.44 7.55
CA LEU A 125 13.53 8.86 8.76
C LEU A 125 14.54 9.81 9.42
N LEU A 126 15.36 10.50 8.64
CA LEU A 126 16.27 11.52 9.16
C LEU A 126 15.50 12.67 9.83
N VAL A 127 14.43 13.17 9.21
CA VAL A 127 13.59 14.22 9.79
C VAL A 127 12.95 13.76 11.10
N ILE A 128 12.37 12.56 11.12
CA ILE A 128 11.77 11.98 12.34
C ILE A 128 12.83 11.87 13.45
N SER A 129 14.02 11.38 13.13
CA SER A 129 15.14 11.25 14.07
C SER A 129 15.58 12.59 14.66
N GLN A 130 15.68 13.64 13.83
CA GLN A 130 16.06 14.98 14.29
C GLN A 130 14.99 15.63 15.18
N LEU A 131 13.72 15.37 14.90
CA LEU A 131 12.60 15.91 15.68
C LEU A 131 12.39 15.16 17.00
N GLN A 132 13.03 13.99 17.18
CA GLN A 132 12.93 13.14 18.37
C GLN A 132 11.48 12.85 18.77
N VAL A 133 10.59 12.71 17.77
CA VAL A 133 9.18 12.41 17.98
C VAL A 133 8.98 10.91 18.11
N GLU A 134 8.13 10.52 19.05
CA GLU A 134 7.71 9.13 19.18
C GLU A 134 6.74 8.75 18.06
N THR A 135 7.07 7.71 17.30
CA THR A 135 6.25 7.14 16.23
C THR A 135 5.65 5.82 16.67
N GLY A 136 4.40 5.57 16.26
CA GLY A 136 3.75 4.29 16.46
C GLY A 136 4.43 3.17 15.68
N GLN A 137 4.29 1.95 16.18
CA GLN A 137 4.73 0.75 15.47
C GLN A 137 3.58 0.16 14.66
N ASN A 138 3.92 -0.56 13.60
CA ASN A 138 2.96 -1.38 12.88
C ASN A 138 3.06 -2.83 13.33
N GLN A 139 1.98 -3.59 13.15
CA GLN A 139 1.89 -5.00 13.52
C GLN A 139 3.04 -5.84 12.95
N LEU A 140 3.47 -5.55 11.72
CA LEU A 140 4.58 -6.25 11.07
C LEU A 140 5.88 -6.12 11.85
N GLY A 141 6.18 -4.93 12.38
CA GLY A 141 7.35 -4.66 13.20
C GLY A 141 7.34 -5.46 14.51
N GLU A 142 6.18 -5.55 15.17
CA GLU A 142 6.02 -6.34 16.40
C GLU A 142 6.23 -7.84 16.13
N VAL A 143 5.59 -8.39 15.09
CA VAL A 143 5.79 -9.80 14.70
C VAL A 143 7.25 -10.07 14.32
N ALA A 144 7.90 -9.14 13.62
CA ALA A 144 9.31 -9.26 13.24
C ALA A 144 10.25 -9.26 14.44
N MET A 145 10.01 -8.43 15.45
CA MET A 145 10.79 -8.42 16.69
C MET A 145 10.63 -9.73 17.47
N ALA A 146 9.40 -10.26 17.53
CA ALA A 146 9.12 -11.54 18.20
C ALA A 146 9.66 -12.75 17.43
N ASN A 147 9.69 -12.68 16.09
CA ASN A 147 10.03 -13.79 15.20
C ASN A 147 10.94 -13.34 14.04
N PRO A 148 12.22 -12.98 14.26
CA PRO A 148 13.05 -12.34 13.22
C PRO A 148 13.19 -13.17 11.93
N GLY A 149 13.17 -14.51 12.04
CA GLY A 149 13.24 -15.40 10.87
C GLY A 149 12.08 -15.26 9.87
N ILE A 150 10.90 -14.78 10.30
CA ILE A 150 9.75 -14.60 9.39
C ILE A 150 10.00 -13.51 8.36
N VAL A 151 10.87 -12.55 8.67
CA VAL A 151 11.12 -11.38 7.83
C VAL A 151 11.70 -11.76 6.46
N LEU A 152 12.51 -12.83 6.40
CA LEU A 152 13.05 -13.33 5.13
C LEU A 152 11.96 -13.90 4.21
N TYR A 153 10.91 -14.51 4.78
CA TYR A 153 9.75 -14.97 4.01
C TYR A 153 8.85 -13.81 3.57
N LEU A 154 8.88 -12.70 4.30
CA LEU A 154 8.11 -11.51 3.95
C LEU A 154 8.68 -10.79 2.73
N ILE A 155 9.98 -10.91 2.44
CA ILE A 155 10.61 -10.30 1.24
C ILE A 155 9.87 -10.69 -0.06
N PRO A 156 9.71 -11.98 -0.42
CA PRO A 156 8.95 -12.35 -1.61
C PRO A 156 7.45 -12.05 -1.48
N VAL A 157 6.87 -12.09 -0.28
CA VAL A 157 5.47 -11.72 -0.07
C VAL A 157 5.24 -10.23 -0.37
N MET A 158 6.17 -9.35 0.01
CA MET A 158 6.09 -7.93 -0.30
C MET A 158 6.11 -7.68 -1.80
N LEU A 159 6.96 -8.42 -2.52
CA LEU A 159 7.14 -8.28 -3.96
C LEU A 159 5.98 -8.85 -4.79
N PHE A 160 5.47 -10.03 -4.42
CA PHE A 160 4.53 -10.78 -5.26
C PHE A 160 3.08 -10.72 -4.77
N VAL A 161 2.83 -10.29 -3.53
CA VAL A 161 1.48 -10.25 -2.95
C VAL A 161 1.11 -8.82 -2.57
N VAL A 162 1.86 -8.20 -1.66
CA VAL A 162 1.51 -6.87 -1.10
C VAL A 162 1.55 -5.80 -2.18
N GLY A 163 2.71 -5.59 -2.83
CA GLY A 163 2.86 -4.59 -3.88
C GLY A 163 1.81 -4.73 -5.00
N PRO A 164 1.67 -5.91 -5.63
CA PRO A 164 0.68 -6.12 -6.68
C PRO A 164 -0.76 -5.90 -6.24
N SER A 165 -1.16 -6.43 -5.07
CA SER A 165 -2.55 -6.32 -4.61
C SER A 165 -2.93 -4.88 -4.26
N GLU A 166 -2.05 -4.15 -3.55
CA GLU A 166 -2.30 -2.78 -3.16
C GLU A 166 -2.27 -1.83 -4.35
N GLU A 167 -1.31 -1.97 -5.26
CA GLU A 167 -1.27 -1.11 -6.45
C GLU A 167 -2.48 -1.36 -7.36
N LEU A 168 -2.96 -2.61 -7.48
CA LEU A 168 -4.20 -2.90 -8.20
C LEU A 168 -5.40 -2.14 -7.61
N LEU A 169 -5.51 -2.08 -6.28
CA LEU A 169 -6.57 -1.34 -5.60
C LEU A 169 -6.36 0.18 -5.76
N PHE A 170 -5.21 0.70 -5.37
CA PHE A 170 -5.03 2.15 -5.25
C PHE A 170 -4.71 2.85 -6.57
N ARG A 171 -3.97 2.23 -7.50
CA ARG A 171 -3.64 2.84 -8.80
C ARG A 171 -4.58 2.38 -9.89
N GLY A 172 -4.82 1.07 -9.93
CA GLY A 172 -5.78 0.50 -10.85
C GLY A 172 -7.19 1.05 -10.57
N VAL A 173 -7.74 0.76 -9.39
CA VAL A 173 -9.14 1.11 -9.09
C VAL A 173 -9.33 2.54 -8.60
N VAL A 174 -8.70 2.95 -7.50
CA VAL A 174 -8.96 4.26 -6.85
C VAL A 174 -8.49 5.40 -7.76
N GLN A 175 -7.21 5.44 -8.15
CA GLN A 175 -6.68 6.48 -9.04
C GLN A 175 -7.34 6.42 -10.42
N GLY A 176 -7.47 5.24 -11.03
CA GLY A 176 -8.15 5.07 -12.31
C GLY A 176 -9.57 5.64 -12.29
N ARG A 177 -10.33 5.36 -11.22
CA ARG A 177 -11.70 5.88 -11.08
C ARG A 177 -11.75 7.40 -10.95
N LEU A 178 -10.79 7.99 -10.24
CA LEU A 178 -10.64 9.44 -10.11
C LEU A 178 -10.21 10.09 -11.43
N ARG A 179 -9.35 9.44 -12.22
CA ARG A 179 -8.85 9.93 -13.51
C ARG A 179 -9.91 10.11 -14.58
N GLU A 180 -11.06 9.44 -14.46
CA GLU A 180 -12.19 9.64 -15.38
C GLU A 180 -12.82 11.03 -15.27
N VAL A 181 -12.62 11.73 -14.15
CA VAL A 181 -13.30 13.02 -13.87
C VAL A 181 -12.37 14.11 -13.35
N LEU A 182 -11.14 13.76 -12.96
CA LEU A 182 -10.12 14.68 -12.45
C LEU A 182 -8.88 14.67 -13.33
N SER A 183 -8.07 15.72 -13.21
CA SER A 183 -6.75 15.79 -13.84
C SER A 183 -5.80 14.72 -13.26
N PRO A 184 -4.72 14.36 -14.00
CA PRO A 184 -3.67 13.46 -13.52
C PRO A 184 -3.21 13.77 -12.10
N VAL A 185 -2.83 15.03 -11.87
CA VAL A 185 -2.27 15.49 -10.60
C VAL A 185 -3.26 15.32 -9.46
N SER A 186 -4.52 15.73 -9.64
CA SER A 186 -5.54 15.61 -8.58
C SER A 186 -5.89 14.16 -8.26
N ALA A 187 -5.98 13.30 -9.27
CA ALA A 187 -6.26 11.88 -9.05
C ALA A 187 -5.12 11.18 -8.29
N ILE A 188 -3.87 11.43 -8.67
CA ILE A 188 -2.68 10.90 -7.99
C ILE A 188 -2.63 11.38 -6.54
N LEU A 189 -2.83 12.68 -6.30
CA LEU A 189 -2.79 13.25 -4.95
C LEU A 189 -3.86 12.62 -4.04
N ILE A 190 -5.11 12.57 -4.48
CA ILE A 190 -6.22 12.04 -3.67
C ILE A 190 -6.03 10.53 -3.42
N ALA A 191 -5.65 9.76 -4.44
CA ALA A 191 -5.39 8.33 -4.26
C ALA A 191 -4.20 8.07 -3.30
N SER A 192 -3.15 8.90 -3.37
CA SER A 192 -1.98 8.78 -2.51
C SER A 192 -2.25 9.19 -1.06
N ILE A 193 -3.09 10.22 -0.85
CA ILE A 193 -3.57 10.59 0.49
C ILE A 193 -4.45 9.47 1.06
N ALA A 194 -5.33 8.87 0.25
CA ALA A 194 -6.14 7.74 0.70
C ALA A 194 -5.25 6.53 1.07
N PHE A 195 -4.27 6.20 0.24
CA PHE A 195 -3.30 5.14 0.50
C PHE A 195 -2.55 5.37 1.82
N ALA A 196 -1.92 6.54 1.97
CA ALA A 196 -1.16 6.88 3.16
C ALA A 196 -2.05 6.93 4.41
N GLY A 197 -3.22 7.56 4.32
CA GLY A 197 -4.15 7.70 5.45
C GLY A 197 -4.63 6.36 6.01
N MET A 198 -4.84 5.35 5.16
CA MET A 198 -5.27 4.02 5.61
C MET A 198 -4.20 3.30 6.45
N HIS A 199 -2.92 3.62 6.28
CA HIS A 199 -1.85 3.08 7.11
C HIS A 199 -1.91 3.57 8.56
N GLY A 200 -2.59 4.69 8.82
CA GLY A 200 -2.78 5.21 10.17
C GLY A 200 -3.57 4.24 11.07
N VAL A 201 -4.41 3.38 10.49
CA VAL A 201 -5.17 2.36 11.24
C VAL A 201 -4.26 1.26 11.79
N ALA A 202 -3.13 1.02 11.13
CA ALA A 202 -2.17 -0.01 11.54
C ALA A 202 -1.13 0.50 12.55
N LEU A 203 -1.10 1.80 12.85
CA LEU A 203 -0.16 2.39 13.81
C LEU A 203 -0.70 2.24 15.24
N VAL A 204 0.10 1.61 16.09
CA VAL A 204 -0.17 1.43 17.52
C VAL A 204 0.85 2.23 18.34
N GLY A 205 0.37 3.01 19.29
CA GLY A 205 1.20 3.90 20.11
C GLY A 205 1.71 5.15 19.37
N GLY A 206 2.76 5.76 19.91
CA GLY A 206 3.36 6.99 19.39
C GLY A 206 2.57 8.26 19.67
N SER A 207 3.19 9.40 19.39
CA SER A 207 2.56 10.72 19.52
C SER A 207 1.72 11.06 18.29
N THR A 208 0.68 11.90 18.45
CA THR A 208 -0.13 12.38 17.31
C THR A 208 0.72 13.02 16.21
N VAL A 209 1.73 13.80 16.61
CA VAL A 209 2.64 14.47 15.67
C VAL A 209 3.56 13.46 14.99
N GLY A 210 4.13 12.51 15.73
CA GLY A 210 4.98 11.46 15.16
C GLY A 210 4.22 10.58 14.17
N ASN A 211 3.00 10.15 14.51
CA ASN A 211 2.17 9.36 13.61
C ASN A 211 1.77 10.16 12.37
N ALA A 212 1.42 11.44 12.49
CA ALA A 212 1.16 12.29 11.34
C ALA A 212 2.39 12.41 10.42
N LEU A 213 3.59 12.52 10.99
CA LEU A 213 4.84 12.55 10.21
C LEU A 213 5.08 11.23 9.47
N VAL A 214 4.81 10.07 10.09
CA VAL A 214 4.86 8.76 9.42
C VAL A 214 3.95 8.73 8.19
N LEU A 215 2.70 9.23 8.31
CA LEU A 215 1.77 9.27 7.18
C LEU A 215 2.24 10.22 6.08
N VAL A 216 2.87 11.35 6.44
CA VAL A 216 3.50 12.26 5.45
C VAL A 216 4.68 11.60 4.75
N VAL A 217 5.50 10.84 5.47
CA VAL A 217 6.60 10.07 4.87
C VAL A 217 6.04 9.02 3.89
N LEU A 218 4.96 8.34 4.24
CA LEU A 218 4.28 7.37 3.36
C LEU A 218 3.60 8.00 2.14
N LEU A 219 3.23 9.29 2.22
CA LEU A 219 2.68 10.00 1.06
C LEU A 219 3.70 10.07 -0.08
N TRP A 220 4.98 10.19 0.23
CA TRP A 220 6.04 10.29 -0.79
C TRP A 220 6.13 9.07 -1.73
N PRO A 221 6.36 7.83 -1.26
CA PRO A 221 6.37 6.66 -2.13
C PRO A 221 5.01 6.47 -2.82
N ALA A 222 3.90 6.78 -2.15
CA ALA A 222 2.57 6.69 -2.77
C ALA A 222 2.42 7.61 -4.01
N LEU A 223 2.99 8.82 -3.96
CA LEU A 223 3.03 9.73 -5.11
C LEU A 223 3.91 9.19 -6.23
N VAL A 224 5.05 8.57 -5.89
CA VAL A 224 5.93 7.93 -6.87
C VAL A 224 5.20 6.79 -7.58
N PHE A 225 4.50 5.93 -6.84
CA PHE A 225 3.76 4.81 -7.43
C PHE A 225 2.65 5.32 -8.36
N GLY A 226 1.85 6.28 -7.91
CA GLY A 226 0.79 6.86 -8.74
C GLY A 226 1.30 7.58 -9.99
N THR A 227 2.42 8.28 -9.87
CA THR A 227 3.07 8.95 -11.02
C THR A 227 3.65 7.93 -12.00
N SER A 228 4.27 6.85 -11.50
CA SER A 228 4.83 5.80 -12.35
C SER A 228 3.74 5.08 -13.14
N TYR A 229 2.58 4.80 -12.51
CA TYR A 229 1.42 4.24 -13.19
C TYR A 229 0.87 5.19 -14.26
N GLU A 230 0.64 6.45 -13.90
CA GLU A 230 0.13 7.46 -14.84
C GLU A 230 1.05 7.64 -16.06
N TYR A 231 2.36 7.56 -15.87
CA TYR A 231 3.33 7.71 -16.94
C TYR A 231 3.40 6.48 -17.85
N THR A 232 3.30 5.28 -17.29
CA THR A 232 3.52 4.02 -18.03
C THR A 232 2.25 3.36 -18.53
N ASP A 233 1.10 3.66 -17.90
CA ASP A 233 -0.16 2.94 -18.09
C ASP A 233 0.02 1.42 -17.94
N ASN A 234 0.87 1.01 -17.00
CA ASN A 234 1.19 -0.39 -16.75
C ASN A 234 1.26 -0.66 -15.24
N ILE A 235 0.29 -1.39 -14.70
CA ILE A 235 0.16 -1.67 -13.27
C ILE A 235 1.32 -2.52 -12.72
N VAL A 236 2.05 -3.22 -13.58
CA VAL A 236 3.23 -4.00 -13.18
C VAL A 236 4.36 -3.08 -12.72
N VAL A 237 4.51 -1.91 -13.33
CA VAL A 237 5.56 -0.93 -12.99
C VAL A 237 5.47 -0.45 -11.53
N PRO A 238 4.37 0.16 -11.06
CA PRO A 238 4.24 0.57 -9.68
C PRO A 238 4.26 -0.63 -8.73
N ALA A 239 3.70 -1.78 -9.12
CA ALA A 239 3.70 -2.99 -8.28
C ALA A 239 5.11 -3.50 -7.98
N VAL A 240 6.00 -3.49 -8.98
CA VAL A 240 7.41 -3.86 -8.82
C VAL A 240 8.16 -2.81 -8.00
N ILE A 241 7.95 -1.51 -8.27
CA ILE A 241 8.57 -0.42 -7.48
C ILE A 241 8.19 -0.57 -6.00
N HIS A 242 6.89 -0.70 -5.73
CA HIS A 242 6.35 -0.84 -4.37
C HIS A 242 6.85 -2.13 -3.71
N GLY A 243 6.78 -3.25 -4.43
CA GLY A 243 7.25 -4.54 -3.94
C GLY A 243 8.71 -4.51 -3.52
N ILE A 244 9.61 -4.05 -4.40
CA ILE A 244 11.05 -3.93 -4.11
C ILE A 244 11.31 -2.94 -2.96
N TYR A 245 10.59 -1.82 -2.94
CA TYR A 245 10.69 -0.82 -1.86
C TYR A 245 10.35 -1.45 -0.50
N ASN A 246 9.23 -2.16 -0.39
CA ASN A 246 8.83 -2.83 0.85
C ASN A 246 9.78 -3.98 1.21
N SER A 247 10.17 -4.80 0.24
CA SER A 247 11.18 -5.87 0.42
C SER A 247 12.49 -5.33 0.98
N THR A 248 12.92 -4.14 0.52
CA THR A 248 14.14 -3.49 1.02
C THR A 248 13.96 -3.03 2.46
N ILE A 249 12.82 -2.42 2.81
CA ILE A 249 12.53 -1.98 4.18
C ILE A 249 12.52 -3.16 5.15
N VAL A 250 11.82 -4.24 4.81
CA VAL A 250 11.78 -5.42 5.70
C VAL A 250 13.14 -6.10 5.80
N LEU A 251 13.94 -6.11 4.74
CA LEU A 251 15.32 -6.59 4.81
C LEU A 251 16.17 -5.76 5.78
N PHE A 252 16.07 -4.42 5.74
CA PHE A 252 16.78 -3.58 6.71
C PHE A 252 16.26 -3.74 8.13
N LEU A 253 14.96 -3.97 8.31
CA LEU A 253 14.39 -4.33 9.61
C LEU A 253 15.02 -5.62 10.15
N TYR A 254 15.11 -6.67 9.32
CA TYR A 254 15.78 -7.93 9.70
C TYR A 254 17.23 -7.70 10.12
N ILE A 255 18.00 -6.95 9.31
CA ILE A 255 19.40 -6.66 9.61
C ILE A 255 19.52 -5.91 10.93
N GLY A 256 18.67 -4.91 11.17
CA GLY A 256 18.67 -4.14 12.41
C GLY A 256 18.32 -4.98 13.64
N ILE A 257 17.37 -5.92 13.52
CA ILE A 257 16.99 -6.80 14.63
C ILE A 257 18.08 -7.83 14.94
N VAL A 258 18.67 -8.45 13.92
CA VAL A 258 19.60 -9.59 14.10
C VAL A 258 21.03 -9.14 14.36
N TYR A 259 21.47 -8.08 13.70
CA TYR A 259 22.87 -7.62 13.74
C TYR A 259 23.03 -6.23 14.37
N GLY A 260 21.96 -5.62 14.89
CA GLY A 260 21.99 -4.25 15.42
C GLY A 260 23.04 -4.03 16.50
N ASP A 261 23.15 -4.96 17.46
CA ASP A 261 24.13 -4.89 18.55
C ASP A 261 25.57 -5.03 18.03
N GLU A 262 25.80 -5.90 17.05
CA GLU A 262 27.10 -6.09 16.41
C GLU A 262 27.50 -4.87 15.58
N MET A 263 26.54 -4.24 14.87
CA MET A 263 26.76 -3.01 14.12
C MET A 263 27.03 -1.81 15.02
N ALA A 264 26.37 -1.73 16.18
CA ALA A 264 26.60 -0.70 17.17
C ALA A 264 27.95 -0.87 17.91
N ALA A 265 28.39 -2.12 18.08
CA ALA A 265 29.67 -2.48 18.67
C ALA A 265 30.84 -2.48 17.66
N ALA A 266 30.56 -2.40 16.35
CA ALA A 266 31.58 -2.41 15.31
C ALA A 266 32.49 -1.17 15.45
N PRO A 267 33.82 -1.35 15.58
CA PRO A 267 34.72 -0.21 15.64
C PRO A 267 34.62 0.59 14.34
N GLN A 268 34.60 1.93 14.45
CA GLN A 268 34.48 2.89 13.33
C GLN A 268 35.46 2.62 12.17
N THR A 269 36.51 1.84 12.40
CA THR A 269 37.48 1.38 11.40
C THR A 269 36.92 0.40 10.37
N LEU A 270 35.83 -0.35 10.66
CA LEU A 270 35.22 -1.27 9.68
C LEU A 270 34.38 -0.51 8.63
N LEU A 271 33.76 0.60 9.02
CA LEU A 271 33.04 1.53 8.13
C LEU A 271 33.99 2.32 7.21
N ALA A 272 35.25 2.53 7.62
CA ALA A 272 36.29 3.16 6.81
C ALA A 272 36.96 2.22 5.80
N ALA A 273 36.67 0.91 5.86
CA ALA A 273 37.26 -0.11 5.00
C ALA A 273 36.39 -0.49 3.78
N LEU A 274 35.19 0.10 3.64
CA LEU A 274 34.45 0.04 2.39
C LEU A 274 35.11 1.01 1.40
N PRO A 275 35.68 0.53 0.28
CA PRO A 275 36.12 1.43 -0.77
C PRO A 275 34.88 2.16 -1.32
N VAL A 276 35.05 3.47 -1.54
CA VAL A 276 34.11 4.41 -2.17
C VAL A 276 33.23 3.76 -3.23
#